data_AF-A0A6P6XL03-F1
#
_entry.id   AF-A0A6P6XL03-F1
#
_cell.length_a   1.000
_cell.length_b   1.000
_cell.length_c   1.000
_cell.angle_alpha   90.00
_cell.angle_beta   90.00
_cell.angle_gamma   90.00
#
_symmetry.space_group_name_H-M   'P 1'
#
loop_
_entity.id
_entity.type
_entity.pdbx_description
1 polymer ?
#
loop_
_entity_poly.entity_id
_entity_poly.type
_entity_poly.pdbx_seq_one_letter_code
_entity_poly.pdbx_strand_id
1 'polypeptide(L)'
;MIMIMISKFSFIITILIISSVNGDAILTQSTTGKQCERADKCALTLIPLTDEKFIEKPPRTSTELKEWCQRIVPMERCLKDFAVKCLNKLSKQTLSIMMYSVTRTNKRICTNKKRQKSFLNLIDCAHEQLPLFGQILRNMTIDFHAIPLVDEKNLRIPLTCCSYYKWKNIAINKIIKLCPTNHQASEEVEILLTGYANDLLSVVCGDYVEESDKCDGIIGKIPEWRRPLRWQNFILPLIDLYDSIDDNVLPQPS
;
A
#
# COMPACT_ATOMS: atom_id res chain seq x y z
N MET A 1 11.31 -69.88 26.19
CA MET A 1 12.13 -69.24 25.14
C MET A 1 11.40 -68.08 24.43
N ILE A 2 10.58 -67.30 25.15
CA ILE A 2 9.81 -66.14 24.61
C ILE A 2 10.15 -64.83 25.35
N MET A 3 10.81 -64.90 26.52
CA MET A 3 11.19 -63.72 27.30
C MET A 3 12.48 -63.00 26.88
N ILE A 4 13.24 -63.53 25.91
CA ILE A 4 14.50 -62.93 25.46
C ILE A 4 14.31 -62.03 24.22
N MET A 5 13.19 -62.15 23.50
CA MET A 5 12.93 -61.36 22.28
C MET A 5 12.32 -59.97 22.53
N ILE A 6 11.78 -59.70 23.73
CA ILE A 6 11.16 -58.40 24.04
C ILE A 6 12.20 -57.34 24.46
N SER A 7 13.36 -57.76 24.99
CA SER A 7 14.41 -56.85 25.45
C SER A 7 15.23 -56.21 24.32
N LYS A 8 15.35 -56.88 23.16
CA LYS A 8 16.08 -56.32 22.00
C LYS A 8 15.25 -55.34 21.16
N PHE A 9 13.93 -55.39 21.24
CA PHE A 9 13.04 -54.46 20.52
C PHE A 9 12.93 -53.08 21.20
N SER A 10 13.16 -53.02 22.52
CA SER A 10 13.12 -51.75 23.28
C SER A 10 14.38 -50.89 23.07
N PHE A 11 15.54 -51.51 22.78
CA PHE A 11 16.80 -50.80 22.52
C PHE A 11 16.88 -50.19 21.10
N ILE A 12 16.19 -50.77 20.12
CA ILE A 12 16.19 -50.24 18.74
C ILE A 12 15.33 -48.97 18.64
N ILE A 13 14.25 -48.87 19.44
CA ILE A 13 13.39 -47.68 19.46
C ILE A 13 14.08 -46.50 20.16
N THR A 14 14.99 -46.73 21.11
CA THR A 14 15.74 -45.66 21.78
C THR A 14 16.87 -45.10 20.91
N ILE A 15 17.46 -45.88 20.01
CA ILE A 15 18.51 -45.40 19.09
C ILE A 15 17.92 -44.54 17.96
N LEU A 16 16.68 -44.80 17.52
CA LEU A 16 16.01 -43.98 16.49
C LEU A 16 15.55 -42.59 16.98
N ILE A 17 15.51 -42.35 18.29
CA ILE A 17 15.17 -41.03 18.86
C ILE A 17 16.42 -40.13 19.02
N ILE A 18 17.63 -40.69 19.00
CA ILE A 18 18.88 -39.92 19.23
C ILE A 18 19.52 -39.45 17.91
N SER A 19 19.16 -40.03 16.76
CA SER A 19 19.68 -39.61 15.44
C SER A 19 18.94 -38.43 14.77
N SER A 20 17.98 -37.78 15.45
CA SER A 20 17.37 -36.52 14.96
C SER A 20 17.96 -35.25 15.57
N VAL A 21 19.03 -35.36 16.37
CA VAL A 21 19.76 -34.21 16.92
C VAL A 21 21.14 -34.12 16.27
N ASN A 22 21.14 -33.77 14.99
CA ASN A 22 22.25 -33.12 14.29
C ASN A 22 21.63 -32.47 13.04
N GLY A 23 20.76 -31.49 13.30
CA GLY A 23 20.42 -30.49 12.31
C GLY A 23 21.37 -29.32 12.55
N ASP A 24 22.26 -29.09 11.59
CA ASP A 24 23.07 -27.88 11.52
C ASP A 24 22.23 -26.66 11.89
N ALA A 25 22.76 -25.82 12.77
CA ALA A 25 22.25 -24.49 13.02
C ALA A 25 22.48 -23.63 11.75
N ILE A 26 21.69 -23.89 10.70
CA ILE A 26 21.44 -22.92 9.67
C ILE A 26 20.60 -21.84 10.35
N LEU A 27 21.18 -20.66 10.50
CA LEU A 27 20.49 -19.41 10.79
C LEU A 27 19.31 -19.27 9.81
N THR A 28 18.15 -19.79 10.17
CA THR A 28 16.89 -19.41 9.54
C THR A 28 16.65 -17.98 9.95
N GLN A 29 17.16 -17.03 9.16
CA GLN A 29 16.55 -15.71 9.06
C GLN A 29 15.05 -15.96 8.89
N SER A 30 14.25 -15.52 9.86
CA SER A 30 12.80 -15.62 9.85
C SER A 30 12.28 -15.28 8.45
N THR A 31 11.80 -16.29 7.73
CA THR A 31 11.18 -16.14 6.41
C THR A 31 10.00 -15.18 6.45
N THR A 32 9.40 -15.01 7.63
CA THR A 32 8.33 -14.06 7.92
C THR A 32 8.83 -12.61 7.77
N GLY A 33 10.02 -12.26 8.28
CA GLY A 33 10.56 -10.89 8.20
C GLY A 33 10.78 -10.42 6.76
N LYS A 34 11.50 -11.22 5.95
CA LYS A 34 11.73 -10.92 4.53
C LYS A 34 10.44 -10.89 3.71
N GLN A 35 9.47 -11.73 4.05
CA GLN A 35 8.18 -11.78 3.36
C GLN A 35 7.35 -10.52 3.62
N CYS A 36 7.41 -9.96 4.82
CA CYS A 36 6.72 -8.72 5.16
C CYS A 36 7.38 -7.48 4.53
N GLU A 37 8.71 -7.45 4.42
CA GLU A 37 9.44 -6.36 3.73
C GLU A 37 9.12 -6.27 2.24
N ARG A 38 8.75 -7.39 1.60
CA ARG A 38 8.41 -7.43 0.18
C ARG A 38 7.13 -6.64 -0.15
N ALA A 39 6.29 -6.36 0.84
CA ALA A 39 5.01 -5.66 0.65
C ALA A 39 5.19 -4.29 -0.02
N ASP A 40 6.29 -3.58 0.27
CA ASP A 40 6.57 -2.25 -0.29
C ASP A 40 6.66 -2.32 -1.81
N LYS A 41 7.50 -3.24 -2.31
CA LYS A 41 7.67 -3.48 -3.75
C LYS A 41 6.36 -3.89 -4.43
N CYS A 42 5.52 -4.64 -3.73
CA CYS A 42 4.23 -5.07 -4.26
C CYS A 42 3.25 -3.91 -4.37
N ALA A 43 3.19 -3.03 -3.37
CA ALA A 43 2.36 -1.83 -3.39
C ALA A 43 2.76 -0.84 -4.50
N LEU A 44 4.06 -0.65 -4.74
CA LEU A 44 4.57 0.30 -5.73
C LEU A 44 4.04 0.07 -7.14
N THR A 45 3.77 -1.17 -7.55
CA THR A 45 3.29 -1.47 -8.91
C THR A 45 1.77 -1.30 -9.07
N LEU A 46 1.01 -1.26 -7.97
CA LEU A 46 -0.45 -1.28 -8.03
C LEU A 46 -1.07 0.06 -8.47
N ILE A 47 -0.36 1.16 -8.28
CA ILE A 47 -0.82 2.50 -8.65
C ILE A 47 0.18 3.06 -9.66
N PRO A 48 -0.25 3.55 -10.83
CA PRO A 48 0.66 4.00 -11.88
C PRO A 48 1.75 4.96 -11.41
N LEU A 49 1.37 5.95 -10.60
CA LEU A 49 2.27 7.01 -10.11
C LEU A 49 3.16 6.58 -8.94
N THR A 50 3.06 5.33 -8.47
CA THR A 50 4.02 4.75 -7.52
C THR A 50 4.99 3.77 -8.21
N ASP A 51 4.75 3.46 -9.48
CA ASP A 51 5.52 2.48 -10.25
C ASP A 51 6.58 3.20 -11.09
N GLU A 52 7.84 3.12 -10.67
CA GLU A 52 8.96 3.75 -11.38
C GLU A 52 9.00 3.38 -12.87
N LYS A 53 8.73 2.12 -13.21
CA LYS A 53 8.69 1.67 -14.62
C LYS A 53 7.57 2.33 -15.42
N PHE A 54 6.44 2.61 -14.78
CA PHE A 54 5.33 3.33 -15.40
C PHE A 54 5.69 4.80 -15.60
N ILE A 55 6.34 5.43 -14.62
CA ILE A 55 6.76 6.83 -14.70
C ILE A 55 7.82 7.04 -15.77
N GLU A 56 8.83 6.16 -15.84
CA GLU A 56 9.91 6.22 -16.83
C GLU A 56 9.42 5.97 -18.25
N LYS A 57 8.50 5.01 -18.42
CA LYS A 57 7.96 4.63 -19.72
C LYS A 57 6.43 4.48 -19.64
N PRO A 58 5.70 5.60 -19.65
CA PRO A 58 4.25 5.55 -19.57
C PRO A 58 3.65 4.98 -20.88
N PRO A 59 2.57 4.19 -20.79
CA PRO A 59 1.95 3.59 -21.96
C PRO A 59 1.31 4.66 -22.85
N ARG A 60 1.58 4.60 -24.15
CA ARG A 60 0.99 5.45 -25.20
C ARG A 60 -0.09 4.74 -25.98
N THR A 61 -0.10 3.41 -25.90
CA THR A 61 -1.05 2.58 -26.63
C THR A 61 -1.77 1.62 -25.70
N SER A 62 -2.93 1.12 -26.15
CA SER A 62 -3.66 0.07 -25.42
C SER A 62 -2.83 -1.20 -25.25
N THR A 63 -1.89 -1.47 -26.17
CA THR A 63 -0.98 -2.63 -26.08
C THR A 63 0.01 -2.44 -24.94
N GLU A 64 0.69 -1.30 -24.86
CA GLU A 64 1.62 -0.99 -23.76
C GLU A 64 0.87 -0.92 -22.41
N LEU A 65 -0.35 -0.39 -22.39
CA LEU A 65 -1.18 -0.38 -21.18
C LEU A 65 -1.49 -1.80 -20.69
N LYS A 66 -1.73 -2.73 -21.62
CA LYS A 66 -1.95 -4.16 -21.29
C LYS A 66 -0.72 -4.79 -20.64
N GLU A 67 0.49 -4.41 -21.04
CA GLU A 67 1.74 -4.90 -20.44
C GLU A 67 1.84 -4.45 -18.97
N TRP A 68 1.52 -3.19 -18.67
CA TRP A 68 1.43 -2.72 -17.29
C TRP A 68 0.36 -3.50 -16.49
N CYS A 69 -0.84 -3.66 -17.07
CA CYS A 69 -1.93 -4.40 -16.43
C CYS A 69 -1.57 -5.86 -16.07
N GLN A 70 -0.72 -6.53 -16.86
CA GLN A 70 -0.25 -7.88 -16.55
C GLN A 70 0.64 -7.94 -15.29
N ARG A 71 1.29 -6.83 -14.93
CA ARG A 71 2.13 -6.74 -13.72
C ARG A 71 1.31 -6.57 -12.43
N ILE A 72 0.06 -6.09 -12.53
CA ILE A 72 -0.78 -5.78 -11.36
C ILE A 72 -1.19 -7.05 -10.60
N VAL A 73 -1.72 -8.06 -11.32
CA VAL A 73 -2.28 -9.28 -10.71
C VAL A 73 -1.32 -10.00 -9.75
N PRO A 74 -0.04 -10.28 -10.11
CA PRO A 74 0.88 -10.91 -9.16
C PRO A 74 1.18 -10.01 -7.94
N MET A 75 1.14 -8.69 -8.10
CA MET A 75 1.39 -7.74 -7.02
C MET A 75 0.19 -7.64 -6.06
N GLU A 76 -1.04 -7.75 -6.57
CA GLU A 76 -2.23 -7.85 -5.73
C GLU A 76 -2.21 -9.12 -4.86
N ARG A 77 -1.79 -10.25 -5.43
CA ARG A 77 -1.62 -11.51 -4.67
C ARG A 77 -0.56 -11.36 -3.59
N CYS A 78 0.56 -10.72 -3.92
CA CYS A 78 1.61 -10.45 -2.95
C CYS A 78 1.11 -9.63 -1.75
N LEU A 79 0.33 -8.57 -1.98
CA LEU A 79 -0.22 -7.76 -0.88
C LEU A 79 -1.31 -8.49 -0.08
N LYS A 80 -2.09 -9.38 -0.71
CA LYS A 80 -3.02 -10.26 0.01
C LYS A 80 -2.29 -11.25 0.92
N ASP A 81 -1.19 -11.83 0.45
CA ASP A 81 -0.37 -12.74 1.26
C ASP A 81 0.25 -12.00 2.45
N PHE A 82 0.75 -10.77 2.22
CA PHE A 82 1.22 -9.89 3.28
C PHE A 82 0.12 -9.62 4.32
N ALA A 83 -1.10 -9.27 3.88
CA ALA A 83 -2.22 -9.01 4.77
C ALA A 83 -2.56 -10.20 5.68
N VAL A 84 -2.43 -11.42 5.18
CA VAL A 84 -2.73 -12.64 5.94
C VAL A 84 -1.63 -12.99 6.93
N LYS A 85 -0.36 -12.77 6.56
CA LYS A 85 0.80 -13.27 7.31
C LYS A 85 1.41 -12.25 8.28
N CYS A 86 1.24 -10.97 8.01
CA CYS A 86 2.01 -9.91 8.66
C CYS A 86 1.15 -8.90 9.44
N LEU A 87 -0.15 -8.81 9.14
CA LEU A 87 -1.02 -7.79 9.71
C LEU A 87 -1.94 -8.34 10.80
N ASN A 88 -2.23 -7.50 11.79
CA ASN A 88 -3.28 -7.77 12.77
C ASN A 88 -4.68 -7.64 12.13
N LYS A 89 -5.74 -7.91 12.92
CA LYS A 89 -7.11 -7.90 12.42
C LYS A 89 -7.53 -6.56 11.81
N LEU A 90 -7.26 -5.44 12.51
CA LEU A 90 -7.68 -4.12 12.07
C LEU A 90 -6.93 -3.71 10.78
N SER A 91 -5.60 -3.81 10.81
CA SER A 91 -4.75 -3.49 9.66
C SER A 91 -5.03 -4.35 8.43
N LYS A 92 -5.33 -5.63 8.64
CA LYS A 92 -5.79 -6.52 7.56
C LYS A 92 -7.12 -6.07 6.97
N GLN A 93 -8.07 -5.61 7.80
CA GLN A 93 -9.36 -5.08 7.32
C GLN A 93 -9.16 -3.79 6.52
N THR A 94 -8.37 -2.84 7.04
CA THR A 94 -8.02 -1.61 6.33
C THR A 94 -7.39 -1.92 4.97
N LEU A 95 -6.35 -2.77 4.93
CA LEU A 95 -5.71 -3.14 3.67
C LEU A 95 -6.69 -3.82 2.71
N SER A 96 -7.62 -4.62 3.21
CA SER A 96 -8.64 -5.29 2.37
C SER A 96 -9.57 -4.28 1.70
N ILE A 97 -10.00 -3.23 2.41
CA ILE A 97 -10.81 -2.15 1.84
C ILE A 97 -10.04 -1.41 0.75
N MET A 98 -8.79 -1.02 1.04
CA MET A 98 -7.93 -0.35 0.05
C MET A 98 -7.70 -1.21 -1.18
N MET A 99 -7.37 -2.48 -0.99
CA MET A 99 -7.14 -3.43 -2.09
C MET A 99 -8.38 -3.62 -2.94
N TYR A 100 -9.58 -3.60 -2.37
CA TYR A 100 -10.81 -3.64 -3.13
C TYR A 100 -10.94 -2.43 -4.08
N SER A 101 -10.70 -1.22 -3.58
CA SER A 101 -10.73 0.02 -4.38
C SER A 101 -9.67 -0.01 -5.50
N VAL A 102 -8.44 -0.38 -5.16
CA VAL A 102 -7.31 -0.50 -6.09
C VAL A 102 -7.60 -1.53 -7.18
N THR A 103 -7.99 -2.76 -6.83
CA THR A 103 -8.32 -3.81 -7.79
C THR A 103 -9.47 -3.40 -8.70
N ARG A 104 -10.51 -2.79 -8.16
CA ARG A 104 -11.67 -2.33 -8.95
C ARG A 104 -11.27 -1.24 -9.95
N THR A 105 -10.46 -0.28 -9.52
CA THR A 105 -9.99 0.83 -10.36
C THR A 105 -9.05 0.33 -11.46
N ASN A 106 -8.06 -0.49 -11.10
CA ASN A 106 -7.16 -1.13 -12.06
C ASN A 106 -7.92 -1.99 -13.06
N LYS A 107 -8.88 -2.80 -12.62
CA LYS A 107 -9.71 -3.61 -13.52
C LYS A 107 -10.44 -2.73 -14.55
N ARG A 108 -11.01 -1.59 -14.13
CA ARG A 108 -11.67 -0.65 -15.05
C ARG A 108 -10.68 -0.10 -16.07
N ILE A 109 -9.50 0.35 -15.65
CA ILE A 109 -8.44 0.81 -16.57
C ILE A 109 -8.01 -0.33 -17.51
N CYS A 110 -7.89 -1.56 -17.02
CA CYS A 110 -7.31 -2.66 -17.78
C CYS A 110 -8.28 -3.36 -18.73
N THR A 111 -9.60 -3.27 -18.52
CA THR A 111 -10.59 -4.03 -19.31
C THR A 111 -11.66 -3.19 -19.99
N ASN A 112 -11.95 -1.98 -19.52
CA ASN A 112 -13.00 -1.14 -20.11
C ASN A 112 -12.41 -0.20 -21.17
N LYS A 113 -12.79 -0.36 -22.44
CA LYS A 113 -12.25 0.43 -23.57
C LYS A 113 -12.43 1.94 -23.42
N LYS A 114 -13.57 2.40 -22.87
CA LYS A 114 -13.81 3.83 -22.63
C LYS A 114 -12.86 4.37 -21.57
N ARG A 115 -12.65 3.61 -20.49
CA ARG A 115 -11.71 3.98 -19.42
C ARG A 115 -10.26 3.92 -19.86
N GLN A 116 -9.88 2.91 -20.65
CA GLN A 116 -8.55 2.85 -21.29
C GLN A 116 -8.25 4.11 -22.09
N LYS A 117 -9.19 4.52 -22.97
CA LYS A 117 -9.03 5.71 -23.78
C LYS A 117 -8.90 6.98 -22.94
N SER A 118 -9.76 7.13 -21.92
CA SER A 118 -9.71 8.28 -21.00
C SER A 118 -8.37 8.35 -20.27
N PHE A 119 -7.89 7.20 -19.77
CA PHE A 119 -6.61 7.09 -19.07
C PHE A 119 -5.41 7.40 -19.98
N LEU A 120 -5.40 6.88 -21.21
CA LEU A 120 -4.35 7.19 -22.19
C LEU A 120 -4.38 8.68 -22.60
N ASN A 121 -5.56 9.28 -22.77
CA ASN A 121 -5.67 10.72 -23.04
C ASN A 121 -5.07 11.58 -21.92
N LEU A 122 -5.25 11.17 -20.66
CA LEU A 122 -4.62 11.82 -19.51
C LEU A 122 -3.09 11.70 -19.59
N ILE A 123 -2.58 10.49 -19.85
CA ILE A 123 -1.14 10.26 -19.98
C ILE A 123 -0.57 11.10 -21.10
N ASP A 124 -1.21 11.15 -22.26
CA ASP A 124 -0.73 11.92 -23.40
C ASP A 124 -0.56 13.39 -23.05
N CYS A 125 -1.46 13.95 -22.24
CA CYS A 125 -1.32 15.30 -21.73
C CYS A 125 -0.23 15.47 -20.67
N ALA A 126 -0.12 14.53 -19.72
CA ALA A 126 0.69 14.72 -18.50
C ALA A 126 2.05 14.01 -18.51
N HIS A 127 2.39 13.25 -19.55
CA HIS A 127 3.51 12.30 -19.55
C HIS A 127 4.86 12.90 -19.12
N GLU A 128 5.20 14.11 -19.61
CA GLU A 128 6.47 14.78 -19.28
C GLU A 128 6.55 15.18 -17.80
N GLN A 129 5.39 15.25 -17.15
CA GLN A 129 5.24 15.72 -15.77
C GLN A 129 4.89 14.59 -14.80
N LEU A 130 4.84 13.33 -15.25
CA LEU A 130 4.62 12.18 -14.37
C LEU A 130 5.60 12.09 -13.20
N PRO A 131 6.90 12.42 -13.34
CA PRO A 131 7.81 12.49 -12.20
C PRO A 131 7.35 13.49 -11.12
N LEU A 132 6.74 14.61 -11.52
CA LEU A 132 6.21 15.60 -10.59
C LEU A 132 4.95 15.07 -9.86
N PHE A 133 4.10 14.30 -10.54
CA PHE A 133 2.98 13.62 -9.88
C PHE A 133 3.44 12.50 -8.94
N GLY A 134 4.51 11.78 -9.29
CA GLY A 134 5.20 10.87 -8.38
C GLY A 134 5.69 11.57 -7.12
N GLN A 135 6.26 12.78 -7.25
CA GLN A 135 6.67 13.60 -6.10
C GLN A 135 5.49 14.04 -5.22
N ILE A 136 4.32 14.35 -5.80
CA ILE A 136 3.10 14.66 -5.03
C ILE A 136 2.70 13.47 -4.17
N LEU A 137 2.65 12.26 -4.74
CA LEU A 137 2.37 11.04 -3.96
C LEU A 137 3.46 10.74 -2.94
N ARG A 138 4.72 11.03 -3.25
CA ARG A 138 5.83 10.90 -2.30
C ARG A 138 5.65 11.84 -1.10
N ASN A 139 5.23 13.08 -1.32
CA ASN A 139 4.98 14.02 -0.23
C ASN A 139 3.76 13.60 0.61
N MET A 140 2.72 13.06 0.00
CA MET A 140 1.62 12.42 0.74
C MET A 140 2.11 11.23 1.56
N THR A 141 3.01 10.41 0.99
CA THR A 141 3.64 9.29 1.70
C THR A 141 4.45 9.77 2.90
N ILE A 142 5.15 10.90 2.77
CA ILE A 142 5.89 11.55 3.87
C ILE A 142 4.93 11.98 4.99
N ASP A 143 3.84 12.67 4.65
CA ASP A 143 2.82 13.07 5.63
C ASP A 143 2.30 11.84 6.40
N PHE A 144 2.00 10.73 5.70
CA PHE A 144 1.49 9.51 6.34
C PHE A 144 2.53 8.81 7.24
N HIS A 145 3.83 8.96 6.99
CA HIS A 145 4.86 8.52 7.93
C HIS A 145 4.95 9.43 9.16
N ALA A 146 4.69 10.73 8.99
CA ALA A 146 4.79 11.70 10.07
C ALA A 146 3.61 11.67 11.04
N ILE A 147 2.40 11.40 10.55
CA ILE A 147 1.17 11.45 11.37
C ILE A 147 1.21 10.55 12.62
N PRO A 148 1.77 9.31 12.59
CA PRO A 148 1.93 8.50 13.80
C PRO A 148 2.76 9.16 14.92
N LEU A 149 3.57 10.18 14.61
CA LEU A 149 4.34 10.94 15.60
C LEU A 149 3.50 12.01 16.33
N VAL A 150 2.24 12.22 15.94
CA VAL A 150 1.33 13.13 16.64
C VAL A 150 0.86 12.46 17.93
N ASP A 151 1.06 13.16 19.05
CA ASP A 151 0.72 12.67 20.40
C ASP A 151 -0.80 12.50 20.58
N GLU A 152 -1.58 13.44 20.04
CA GLU A 152 -3.05 13.40 20.03
C GLU A 152 -3.53 12.28 19.08
N LYS A 153 -3.61 11.03 19.56
CA LYS A 153 -3.99 9.85 18.75
C LYS A 153 -5.30 10.03 17.97
N ASN A 154 -6.28 10.71 18.58
CA ASN A 154 -7.58 11.02 17.97
C ASN A 154 -7.48 11.95 16.75
N LEU A 155 -6.37 12.67 16.56
CA LEU A 155 -6.12 13.48 15.37
C LEU A 155 -5.50 12.70 14.22
N ARG A 156 -5.01 11.48 14.42
CA ARG A 156 -4.29 10.74 13.36
C ARG A 156 -5.17 10.44 12.14
N ILE A 157 -6.41 9.99 12.35
CA ILE A 157 -7.37 9.77 11.25
C ILE A 157 -7.77 11.10 10.59
N PRO A 158 -8.21 12.14 11.33
CA PRO A 158 -8.44 13.47 10.76
C PRO A 158 -7.29 14.01 9.90
N LEU A 159 -6.05 13.93 10.39
CA LEU A 159 -4.87 14.41 9.67
C LEU A 159 -4.60 13.61 8.40
N THR A 160 -4.85 12.30 8.43
CA THR A 160 -4.72 11.44 7.24
C THR A 160 -5.71 11.86 6.16
N CYS A 161 -6.97 12.06 6.53
CA CYS A 161 -8.03 12.50 5.62
C CYS A 161 -7.72 13.88 5.04
N CYS A 162 -7.37 14.85 5.89
CA CYS A 162 -7.02 16.19 5.43
C CYS A 162 -5.75 16.23 4.57
N SER A 163 -4.73 15.43 4.90
CA SER A 163 -3.53 15.29 4.06
C SER A 163 -3.87 14.71 2.69
N TYR A 164 -4.72 13.67 2.62
CA TYR A 164 -5.21 13.15 1.34
C TYR A 164 -5.87 14.25 0.50
N TYR A 165 -6.81 15.02 1.05
CA TYR A 165 -7.51 16.06 0.28
C TYR A 165 -6.58 17.21 -0.13
N LYS A 166 -5.64 17.62 0.72
CA LYS A 166 -4.57 18.58 0.36
C LYS A 166 -3.80 18.11 -0.88
N TRP A 167 -3.32 16.87 -0.88
CA TRP A 167 -2.52 16.35 -2.00
C TRP A 167 -3.37 16.05 -3.25
N LYS A 168 -4.62 15.60 -3.08
CA LYS A 168 -5.62 15.49 -4.16
C LYS A 168 -5.78 16.84 -4.87
N ASN A 169 -6.03 17.91 -4.11
CA ASN A 169 -6.26 19.25 -4.66
C ASN A 169 -5.02 19.80 -5.37
N ILE A 170 -3.82 19.56 -4.83
CA ILE A 170 -2.55 19.93 -5.50
C ILE A 170 -2.42 19.18 -6.83
N ALA A 171 -2.71 17.88 -6.87
CA ALA A 171 -2.64 17.08 -8.10
C ALA A 171 -3.63 17.56 -9.17
N ILE A 172 -4.90 17.76 -8.80
CA ILE A 172 -5.95 18.21 -9.73
C ILE A 172 -5.61 19.60 -10.28
N ASN A 173 -5.26 20.55 -9.41
CA ASN A 173 -4.88 21.90 -9.83
C ASN A 173 -3.67 21.90 -10.76
N LYS A 174 -2.72 20.98 -10.57
CA LYS A 174 -1.57 20.83 -11.46
C LYS A 174 -2.01 20.33 -12.84
N ILE A 175 -2.91 19.34 -12.91
CA ILE A 175 -3.43 18.82 -14.17
C ILE A 175 -4.22 19.89 -14.92
N ILE A 176 -5.08 20.66 -14.25
CA ILE A 176 -5.83 21.75 -14.87
C ILE A 176 -4.88 22.75 -15.55
N LYS A 177 -3.75 23.08 -14.90
CA LYS A 177 -2.74 23.99 -15.45
C LYS A 177 -1.93 23.39 -16.60
N LEU A 178 -1.63 22.10 -16.54
CA LEU A 178 -0.86 21.39 -17.57
C LEU A 178 -1.70 21.05 -18.80
N CYS A 179 -3.00 20.82 -18.60
CA CYS A 179 -3.97 20.35 -19.57
C CYS A 179 -5.12 21.34 -19.75
N PRO A 180 -4.88 22.65 -20.00
CA PRO A 180 -5.89 23.70 -19.88
C PRO A 180 -7.05 23.55 -20.87
N THR A 181 -6.83 22.90 -22.02
CA THR A 181 -7.86 22.66 -23.05
C THR A 181 -8.43 21.24 -23.01
N ASN A 182 -7.96 20.39 -22.11
CA ASN A 182 -8.34 18.98 -22.02
C ASN A 182 -9.05 18.70 -20.69
N HIS A 183 -10.30 19.17 -20.57
CA HIS A 183 -11.13 18.96 -19.38
C HIS A 183 -11.33 17.49 -19.02
N GLN A 184 -11.30 16.59 -20.02
CA GLN A 184 -11.39 15.15 -19.78
C GLN A 184 -10.19 14.61 -18.97
N ALA A 185 -9.01 15.23 -19.10
CA ALA A 185 -7.84 14.85 -18.31
C ALA A 185 -8.02 15.18 -16.82
N SER A 186 -8.55 16.36 -16.49
CA SER A 186 -8.85 16.72 -15.09
C SER A 186 -9.93 15.84 -14.48
N GLU A 187 -11.00 15.54 -15.24
CA GLU A 187 -12.05 14.61 -14.80
C GLU A 187 -11.50 13.20 -14.57
N GLU A 188 -10.65 12.69 -15.47
CA GLU A 188 -10.09 11.35 -15.32
C GLU A 188 -9.17 11.27 -14.10
N VAL A 189 -8.39 12.31 -13.78
CA VAL A 189 -7.56 12.36 -12.57
C VAL A 189 -8.42 12.28 -11.31
N GLU A 190 -9.52 13.04 -11.27
CA GLU A 190 -10.45 12.98 -10.14
C GLU A 190 -11.08 11.59 -9.99
N ILE A 191 -11.46 10.97 -11.11
CA ILE A 191 -12.00 9.61 -11.14
C ILE A 191 -10.97 8.58 -10.64
N LEU A 192 -9.69 8.74 -10.99
CA LEU A 192 -8.62 7.85 -10.52
C LEU A 192 -8.39 8.01 -9.02
N LEU A 193 -8.20 9.24 -8.53
CA LEU A 193 -7.95 9.52 -7.12
C LEU A 193 -9.11 9.02 -6.25
N THR A 194 -10.33 9.36 -6.63
CA THR A 194 -11.55 8.85 -5.99
C THR A 194 -11.65 7.34 -6.09
N GLY A 195 -11.36 6.76 -7.25
CA GLY A 195 -11.38 5.32 -7.47
C GLY A 195 -10.44 4.55 -6.56
N TYR A 196 -9.25 5.07 -6.25
CA TYR A 196 -8.26 4.41 -5.39
C TYR A 196 -8.54 4.56 -3.90
N ALA A 197 -9.11 5.68 -3.45
CA ALA A 197 -9.19 6.02 -2.03
C ALA A 197 -10.60 6.03 -1.43
N ASN A 198 -11.64 6.25 -2.24
CA ASN A 198 -12.96 6.64 -1.72
C ASN A 198 -13.61 5.62 -0.77
N ASP A 199 -13.49 4.31 -1.03
CA ASP A 199 -14.15 3.34 -0.14
C ASP A 199 -13.53 3.41 1.26
N LEU A 200 -12.20 3.57 1.38
CA LEU A 200 -11.58 3.75 2.69
C LEU A 200 -11.99 5.09 3.31
N LEU A 201 -11.88 6.20 2.56
CA LEU A 201 -12.18 7.54 3.09
C LEU A 201 -13.62 7.64 3.58
N SER A 202 -14.58 7.04 2.87
CA SER A 202 -15.99 7.01 3.27
C SER A 202 -16.25 6.27 4.58
N VAL A 203 -15.36 5.34 4.95
CA VAL A 203 -15.45 4.58 6.20
C VAL A 203 -14.82 5.34 7.36
N VAL A 204 -13.70 6.05 7.13
CA VAL A 204 -12.86 6.55 8.23
C VAL A 204 -12.88 8.06 8.41
N CYS A 205 -13.19 8.84 7.36
CA CYS A 205 -13.00 10.29 7.43
C CYS A 205 -14.16 11.02 8.09
N GLY A 206 -15.35 10.41 8.17
CA GLY A 206 -16.53 11.06 8.75
C GLY A 206 -16.74 12.45 8.13
N ASP A 207 -16.65 13.50 8.95
CA ASP A 207 -16.84 14.89 8.51
C ASP A 207 -15.58 15.54 7.94
N TYR A 208 -14.40 14.91 7.99
CA TYR A 208 -13.15 15.44 7.44
C TYR A 208 -13.08 15.16 5.93
N VAL A 209 -13.99 15.79 5.19
CA VAL A 209 -14.14 15.66 3.73
C VAL A 209 -13.56 16.87 2.99
N GLU A 210 -13.49 16.79 1.66
CA GLU A 210 -12.85 17.78 0.78
C GLU A 210 -13.35 19.23 0.97
N GLU A 211 -14.65 19.40 1.21
CA GLU A 211 -15.29 20.71 1.34
C GLU A 211 -15.38 21.19 2.80
N SER A 212 -14.82 20.43 3.75
CA SER A 212 -14.90 20.77 5.17
C SER A 212 -13.79 21.73 5.60
N ASP A 213 -14.19 22.77 6.33
CA ASP A 213 -13.30 23.69 7.06
C ASP A 213 -12.56 23.02 8.23
N LYS A 214 -12.97 21.81 8.64
CA LYS A 214 -12.33 21.04 9.72
C LYS A 214 -10.85 20.73 9.45
N CYS A 215 -10.40 20.82 8.21
CA CYS A 215 -8.99 20.61 7.85
C CYS A 215 -8.11 21.84 8.05
N ASP A 216 -8.66 23.06 7.99
CA ASP A 216 -7.90 24.32 7.98
C ASP A 216 -7.11 24.54 9.28
N GLY A 217 -7.62 24.01 10.40
CA GLY A 217 -7.01 24.17 11.73
C GLY A 217 -6.07 23.04 12.16
N ILE A 218 -6.00 21.92 11.43
CA ILE A 218 -5.26 20.73 11.90
C ILE A 218 -4.09 20.33 11.01
N ILE A 219 -4.10 20.65 9.71
CA ILE A 219 -3.07 20.15 8.78
C ILE A 219 -1.63 20.57 9.15
N GLY A 220 -1.48 21.74 9.79
CA GLY A 220 -0.21 22.23 10.31
C GLY A 220 0.33 21.45 11.52
N LYS A 221 -0.46 20.55 12.11
CA LYS A 221 -0.04 19.68 13.21
C LYS A 221 0.77 18.46 12.74
N ILE A 222 0.84 18.19 11.42
CA ILE A 222 1.68 17.11 10.90
C ILE A 222 3.15 17.52 11.10
N PRO A 223 3.95 16.77 11.87
CA PRO A 223 5.33 17.13 12.12
C PRO A 223 6.18 16.94 10.86
N GLU A 224 7.32 17.62 10.81
CA GLU A 224 8.29 17.42 9.75
C GLU A 224 8.91 16.01 9.85
N TRP A 225 8.89 15.25 8.75
CA TRP A 225 9.54 13.96 8.68
C TRP A 225 11.03 14.11 8.34
N ARG A 226 11.91 13.69 9.25
CA ARG A 226 13.38 13.86 9.10
C ARG A 226 14.15 12.55 8.87
N ARG A 227 13.44 11.42 8.77
CA ARG A 227 14.06 10.08 8.65
C ARG A 227 13.98 9.58 7.20
N PRO A 228 14.80 8.60 6.80
CA PRO A 228 14.53 7.85 5.58
C PRO A 228 13.13 7.23 5.62
N LEU A 229 12.42 7.21 4.49
CA LEU A 229 11.13 6.55 4.39
C LEU A 229 11.31 5.05 4.56
N ARG A 230 10.55 4.44 5.48
CA ARG A 230 10.50 2.99 5.64
C ARG A 230 9.81 2.35 4.43
N TRP A 231 8.74 2.98 3.98
CA TRP A 231 7.93 2.55 2.85
C TRP A 231 7.97 3.61 1.76
N GLN A 232 8.19 3.21 0.51
CA GLN A 232 8.22 4.14 -0.62
C GLN A 232 6.81 4.43 -1.18
N ASN A 233 5.80 3.69 -0.72
CA ASN A 233 4.40 3.87 -1.07
C ASN A 233 3.58 4.39 0.12
N PHE A 234 2.42 5.01 -0.15
CA PHE A 234 1.54 5.54 0.90
C PHE A 234 0.62 4.49 1.55
N ILE A 235 0.48 3.29 0.98
CA ILE A 235 -0.42 2.25 1.51
C ILE A 235 0.11 1.73 2.85
N LEU A 236 1.39 1.36 2.92
CA LEU A 236 1.95 0.73 4.13
C LEU A 236 2.07 1.68 5.34
N PRO A 237 2.46 2.96 5.19
CA PRO A 237 2.41 3.93 6.29
C PRO A 237 1.00 4.12 6.83
N LEU A 238 -0.01 4.04 5.94
CA LEU A 238 -1.39 4.09 6.36
C LEU A 238 -1.76 2.86 7.18
N ILE A 239 -1.30 1.66 6.81
CA ILE A 239 -1.47 0.45 7.63
C ILE A 239 -0.79 0.59 9.00
N ASP A 240 0.48 1.03 9.04
CA ASP A 240 1.23 1.29 10.28
C ASP A 240 0.49 2.33 11.16
N LEU A 241 -0.18 3.31 10.55
CA LEU A 241 -1.00 4.28 11.26
C LEU A 241 -2.21 3.65 11.96
N TYR A 242 -2.93 2.73 11.31
CA TYR A 242 -4.05 2.02 11.96
C TYR A 242 -3.56 1.11 13.08
N ASP A 243 -2.41 0.46 12.93
CA ASP A 243 -1.77 -0.28 14.03
C ASP A 243 -1.45 0.63 15.22
N SER A 244 -1.07 1.89 14.96
CA SER A 244 -0.75 2.85 16.01
C SER A 244 -1.96 3.36 16.81
N ILE A 245 -3.17 3.19 16.26
CA ILE A 245 -4.44 3.63 16.86
C ILE A 245 -5.10 2.48 17.63
N ASP A 246 -4.83 1.22 17.27
CA ASP A 246 -5.31 0.06 18.02
C ASP A 246 -4.55 -0.05 19.35
N ASP A 247 -5.20 0.35 20.45
CA ASP A 247 -4.66 0.28 21.82
C ASP A 247 -4.33 -1.17 22.28
N ASN A 248 -4.58 -2.20 21.46
CA ASN A 248 -4.22 -3.59 21.74
C ASN A 248 -2.86 -4.04 21.15
N VAL A 249 -2.13 -3.17 20.44
CA VAL A 249 -0.78 -3.50 19.95
C VAL A 249 0.24 -3.21 21.06
N LEU A 250 0.50 -4.23 21.88
CA LEU A 250 1.60 -4.23 22.85
C LEU A 250 2.90 -3.78 22.17
N PRO A 251 3.68 -2.86 22.77
CA PRO A 251 4.95 -2.44 22.19
C PRO A 251 5.87 -3.66 22.05
N GLN A 252 6.36 -3.89 20.83
CA GLN A 252 7.46 -4.83 20.59
C GLN A 252 8.69 -4.31 21.37
N PRO A 253 9.33 -5.13 22.21
CA PRO A 253 10.53 -4.72 22.92
C PRO A 253 11.67 -4.48 21.92
N SER A 254 12.48 -3.48 22.25
CA SER A 254 13.68 -3.06 21.53
C SER A 254 14.82 -4.08 21.66
#